data_AF-A0A8X6K508-F1
#
_entry.id   AF-A0A8X6K508-F1
#
_cell.length_a   1.000
_cell.length_b   1.000
_cell.length_c   1.000
_cell.angle_alpha   90.00
_cell.angle_beta   90.00
_cell.angle_gamma   90.00
#
_symmetry.space_group_name_H-M   'P 1'
#
loop_
_entity.id
_entity.type
_entity.pdbx_description
1 polymer ?
#
loop_
_entity_poly.entity_id
_entity_poly.type
_entity_poly.pdbx_seq_one_letter_code
_entity_poly.pdbx_strand_id
1 'polypeptide(L)'
;MASKSKELDVNVKNMIIQLRNEGLTYRATGIQLNISLFTVKSVVKKFNETGSPDNKVRSGRPGIFSAKEKRSIIKEVKKNPKISAPQLASLYFA
;
A
#
# COMPACT_ATOMS: atom_id res chain seq x y z
N MET A 1 1.90 -20.87 -0.85
CA MET A 1 1.61 -19.59 -0.17
C MET A 1 0.18 -19.19 -0.53
N ALA A 2 -0.72 -19.02 0.44
CA ALA A 2 -2.09 -18.60 0.17
C ALA A 2 -2.11 -17.17 -0.39
N SER A 3 -2.95 -16.91 -1.39
CA SER A 3 -3.14 -15.55 -1.92
C SER A 3 -3.78 -14.66 -0.87
N LYS A 4 -3.36 -13.38 -0.83
CA LYS A 4 -3.95 -12.41 0.10
C LYS A 4 -5.42 -12.18 -0.28
N SER A 5 -6.32 -12.33 0.68
CA SER A 5 -7.74 -12.02 0.51
C SER A 5 -8.00 -10.53 0.30
N LYS A 6 -9.19 -10.21 -0.21
CA LYS A 6 -9.66 -8.83 -0.38
C LYS A 6 -9.60 -8.09 0.96
N GLU A 7 -9.17 -6.84 0.91
CA GLU A 7 -9.11 -5.99 2.10
C GLU A 7 -10.51 -5.63 2.58
N LEU A 8 -10.66 -5.44 3.89
CA LEU A 8 -11.93 -5.00 4.47
C LEU A 8 -12.31 -3.62 3.95
N ASP A 9 -13.61 -3.42 3.77
CA ASP A 9 -14.16 -2.12 3.44
C ASP A 9 -13.92 -1.11 4.57
N VAL A 10 -13.76 0.16 4.19
CA VAL A 10 -13.43 1.23 5.15
C VAL A 10 -14.57 1.41 6.16
N ASN A 11 -15.84 1.27 5.73
CA ASN A 11 -16.99 1.38 6.62
C ASN A 11 -16.99 0.31 7.71
N VAL A 12 -16.61 -0.92 7.38
CA VAL A 12 -16.51 -2.02 8.34
C VAL A 12 -15.41 -1.75 9.36
N LYS A 13 -14.28 -1.18 8.94
CA LYS A 13 -13.21 -0.77 9.86
C LYS A 13 -13.62 0.38 10.77
N ASN A 14 -14.37 1.36 10.25
CA ASN A 14 -14.96 2.44 11.04
C ASN A 14 -15.87 1.88 12.13
N MET A 15 -16.73 0.92 11.79
CA MET A 15 -17.61 0.27 12.75
C MET A 15 -16.83 -0.50 13.82
N ILE A 16 -15.73 -1.18 13.44
CA ILE A 16 -14.82 -1.80 14.41
C ILE A 16 -14.28 -0.75 15.39
N ILE A 17 -13.81 0.40 14.90
CA ILE A 17 -13.24 1.45 15.75
C ILE A 17 -14.30 2.05 16.67
N GLN A 18 -15.51 2.31 16.17
CA GLN A 18 -16.64 2.81 16.96
C GLN A 18 -16.97 1.86 18.13
N LEU A 19 -17.20 0.58 17.85
CA LEU A 19 -17.49 -0.43 18.89
C LEU A 19 -16.35 -0.56 19.91
N ARG A 20 -15.10 -0.33 19.48
CA ARG A 20 -13.94 -0.34 20.37
C ARG A 20 -13.87 0.91 21.27
N ASN A 21 -14.29 2.06 20.76
CA ASN A 21 -14.41 3.29 21.54
C ASN A 21 -15.57 3.22 22.54
N GLU A 22 -16.64 2.49 22.21
CA GLU A 22 -17.75 2.16 23.12
C GLU A 22 -17.36 1.17 24.23
N GLY A 23 -16.16 0.60 24.19
CA GLY A 23 -15.62 -0.27 25.25
C GLY A 23 -15.89 -1.76 25.08
N LEU A 24 -16.48 -2.20 23.96
CA LEU A 24 -16.65 -3.63 23.66
C LEU A 24 -15.29 -4.33 23.57
N THR A 25 -15.20 -5.61 23.95
CA THR A 25 -13.97 -6.41 23.83
C THR A 25 -13.69 -6.83 22.38
N TYR A 26 -12.43 -7.16 22.03
CA TYR A 26 -12.09 -7.58 20.65
C TYR A 26 -12.90 -8.79 20.20
N ARG A 27 -13.16 -9.71 21.13
CA ARG A 27 -13.97 -10.91 20.88
C ARG A 27 -15.43 -10.56 20.65
N ALA A 28 -16.01 -9.69 21.48
CA ALA A 28 -17.39 -9.24 21.33
C ALA A 28 -17.62 -8.52 19.99
N THR A 29 -16.73 -7.59 19.63
CA THR A 29 -16.77 -6.91 18.33
C THR A 29 -16.67 -7.89 17.16
N GLY A 30 -15.78 -8.88 17.26
CA GLY A 30 -15.62 -9.91 16.23
C GLY A 30 -16.88 -10.76 16.04
N ILE A 31 -17.50 -11.19 17.15
CA ILE A 31 -18.76 -11.94 17.10
C ILE A 31 -19.87 -11.09 16.50
N GLN A 32 -20.00 -9.83 16.92
CA GLN A 32 -21.05 -8.92 16.45
C GLN A 32 -20.96 -8.62 14.95
N LEU A 33 -19.75 -8.50 14.41
CA LEU A 33 -19.53 -8.18 13.00
C LEU A 33 -19.26 -9.42 12.13
N ASN A 34 -19.29 -10.64 12.70
CA ASN A 34 -18.87 -11.88 12.03
C ASN A 34 -17.44 -11.81 11.45
N ILE A 35 -16.52 -11.20 12.20
CA ILE A 35 -15.12 -11.01 11.83
C ILE A 35 -14.23 -11.72 12.85
N SER A 36 -13.12 -12.29 12.39
CA SER A 36 -12.16 -12.93 13.30
C SER A 36 -11.59 -11.92 14.31
N LEU A 37 -11.39 -12.36 15.55
CA LEU A 37 -10.75 -11.55 16.60
C LEU A 37 -9.40 -10.97 16.16
N PHE A 38 -8.60 -11.74 15.43
CA PHE A 38 -7.28 -11.30 14.95
C PHE A 38 -7.38 -10.19 13.92
N THR A 39 -8.42 -10.21 13.08
CA THR A 39 -8.70 -9.14 12.13
C THR A 39 -9.08 -7.86 12.87
N VAL A 40 -9.97 -7.94 13.86
CA VAL A 40 -10.35 -6.80 14.72
C VAL A 40 -9.11 -6.19 15.39
N LYS A 41 -8.30 -7.03 16.04
CA LYS A 41 -7.05 -6.60 16.68
C LYS A 41 -6.10 -5.93 15.70
N SER A 42 -5.97 -6.46 14.49
CA SER A 42 -5.10 -5.91 13.45
C SER A 42 -5.57 -4.55 12.94
N VAL A 43 -6.90 -4.36 12.80
CA VAL A 43 -7.49 -3.07 12.41
C VAL A 43 -7.22 -2.02 13.48
N VAL A 44 -7.49 -2.34 14.75
CA VAL A 44 -7.27 -1.41 15.88
C VAL A 44 -5.80 -1.04 16.02
N LYS A 45 -4.89 -2.03 15.93
CA LYS A 45 -3.45 -1.77 15.97
C LYS A 45 -3.03 -0.78 14.87
N LYS A 46 -3.47 -0.99 13.63
CA LYS A 46 -3.15 -0.09 12.52
C LYS A 46 -3.74 1.30 12.73
N PHE A 47 -4.99 1.40 13.20
CA PHE A 47 -5.61 2.68 13.48
C PHE A 47 -4.83 3.47 14.53
N ASN A 48 -4.34 2.82 15.60
CA ASN A 48 -3.51 3.48 16.60
C ASN A 48 -2.15 3.95 16.05
N GLU A 49 -1.58 3.22 15.07
CA GLU A 49 -0.31 3.57 14.43
C GLU A 49 -0.45 4.69 13.37
N THR A 50 -1.56 4.72 12.62
CA THR A 50 -1.72 5.58 11.45
C THR A 50 -2.78 6.65 11.59
N GLY A 51 -3.64 6.58 12.60
CA GLY A 51 -4.76 7.50 12.84
C GLY A 51 -5.89 7.42 11.82
N SER A 52 -5.83 6.49 10.85
CA SER A 52 -6.81 6.35 9.77
C SER A 52 -7.19 4.87 9.56
N PRO A 53 -8.47 4.57 9.29
CA PRO A 53 -8.95 3.24 8.89
C PRO A 53 -8.71 2.92 7.40
N ASP A 54 -8.23 3.88 6.61
CA ASP A 54 -8.14 3.74 5.17
C ASP A 54 -7.21 2.60 4.73
N ASN A 55 -7.53 2.01 3.58
CA ASN A 55 -6.64 1.06 2.94
C ASN A 55 -5.46 1.81 2.32
N LYS A 56 -4.25 1.57 2.81
CA LYS A 56 -3.03 2.12 2.19
C LYS A 56 -2.80 1.50 0.83
N VAL A 57 -2.44 2.34 -0.14
CA VAL A 57 -1.97 1.88 -1.44
C VAL A 57 -0.75 0.97 -1.23
N ARG A 58 -0.69 -0.11 -2.01
CA ARG A 58 0.46 -1.01 -1.98
C ARG A 58 1.65 -0.29 -2.60
N SER A 59 2.76 -0.21 -1.87
CA SER A 59 3.96 0.52 -2.29
C SER A 59 4.66 -0.13 -3.49
N GLY A 60 4.36 -1.40 -3.80
CA GLY A 60 5.10 -2.17 -4.80
C GLY A 60 6.59 -2.28 -4.46
N ARG A 61 7.38 -2.78 -5.42
CA ARG A 61 8.84 -2.74 -5.32
C ARG A 61 9.31 -1.33 -5.70
N PRO A 62 10.16 -0.67 -4.89
CA PRO A 62 10.72 0.62 -5.28
C PRO A 62 11.49 0.47 -6.60
N GLY A 63 11.24 1.39 -7.53
CA GLY A 63 11.95 1.42 -8.80
C GLY A 63 13.41 1.86 -8.61
N ILE A 64 14.30 1.33 -9.44
CA ILE A 64 15.74 1.65 -9.39
C ILE A 64 15.98 3.11 -9.80
N PHE A 65 15.32 3.56 -10.87
CA PHE A 65 15.54 4.90 -11.42
C PHE A 65 14.74 5.98 -10.72
N SER A 66 15.37 7.13 -10.50
CA SER A 66 14.71 8.34 -10.04
C SER A 66 13.78 8.91 -11.12
N ALA A 67 12.85 9.80 -10.72
CA ALA A 67 11.95 10.45 -11.67
C ALA A 67 12.71 11.29 -12.72
N LYS A 68 13.85 11.88 -12.33
CA LYS A 68 14.70 12.68 -13.22
C LYS A 68 15.38 11.81 -14.26
N GLU A 69 15.97 10.70 -13.84
CA GLU A 69 16.63 9.73 -14.73
C GLU A 69 15.65 9.18 -15.76
N LYS A 70 14.45 8.76 -15.34
CA LYS A 70 13.40 8.30 -16.27
C LYS A 70 13.07 9.35 -17.33
N ARG A 71 12.95 10.63 -16.93
CA ARG A 71 12.68 11.73 -17.87
C ARG A 71 13.83 11.94 -18.85
N SER A 72 15.09 11.88 -18.39
CA SER A 72 16.27 12.00 -19.25
C SER A 72 16.33 10.87 -20.28
N ILE A 73 16.11 9.62 -19.83
CA ILE A 73 16.06 8.44 -20.71
C ILE A 73 14.97 8.64 -21.78
N ILE A 74 13.75 8.99 -21.37
CA ILE A 74 12.63 9.19 -22.30
C ILE A 74 12.92 10.32 -23.29
N LYS A 75 13.54 11.44 -22.84
CA LYS A 75 13.89 12.57 -23.70
C LYS A 75 14.89 12.15 -24.78
N GLU A 76 15.90 11.35 -24.43
CA GLU A 76 16.94 10.95 -25.36
C GLU A 76 16.42 9.93 -26.38
N VAL A 77 15.63 8.94 -25.93
CA VAL A 77 14.94 8.00 -26.83
C VAL A 77 14.01 8.75 -27.80
N LYS A 78 13.33 9.81 -27.36
CA LYS A 78 12.48 10.62 -28.25
C LYS A 78 13.27 11.38 -29.32
N LYS A 79 14.49 11.84 -29.02
CA LYS A 79 15.36 12.52 -30.01
C LYS A 79 15.94 11.53 -31.01
N ASN A 80 16.45 10.40 -30.52
CA ASN A 80 17.02 9.33 -31.33
C ASN A 80 16.38 8.00 -30.96
N PRO A 81 15.29 7.60 -31.64
CA PRO A 81 14.58 6.36 -31.35
C PRO A 81 15.39 5.08 -31.51
N LYS A 82 16.55 5.14 -32.21
CA LYS A 82 17.42 3.98 -32.47
C LYS A 82 18.56 3.84 -31.46
N ILE A 83 18.66 4.72 -30.46
CA ILE A 83 19.72 4.66 -29.46
C ILE A 83 19.60 3.37 -28.62
N SER A 84 20.73 2.68 -28.43
CA SER A 84 20.74 1.45 -27.65
C SER A 84 20.82 1.71 -26.15
N ALA A 85 20.31 0.77 -25.34
CA ALA A 85 20.35 0.89 -23.88
C ALA A 85 21.79 1.03 -23.30
N PRO A 86 22.82 0.30 -23.79
CA PRO A 86 24.20 0.50 -23.34
C PRO A 86 24.73 1.90 -23.65
N GLN A 87 24.42 2.44 -24.84
CA GLN A 87 24.81 3.81 -25.20
C GLN A 87 24.14 4.85 -24.31
N LEU A 88 22.84 4.68 -24.01
CA LEU A 88 22.14 5.53 -23.04
C LEU A 88 22.77 5.44 -21.65
N ALA A 89 23.19 4.25 -21.24
CA ALA A 89 23.82 4.05 -19.95
C ALA A 89 25.12 4.85 -19.85
N SER A 90 26.01 4.71 -20.84
CA SER A 90 27.28 5.44 -20.88
C SER A 90 27.14 6.97 -20.88
N LEU A 91 26.03 7.52 -21.40
CA LEU A 91 25.81 8.96 -21.45
C LEU A 91 25.35 9.58 -20.12
N TYR A 92 24.61 8.83 -19.30
CA TYR A 92 23.88 9.37 -18.15
C TYR A 92 24.21 8.69 -16.82
N PHE A 93 24.80 7.49 -16.85
CA PHE A 93 25.13 6.68 -15.69
C PHE A 93 26.59 6.23 -15.81
N ALA A 94 27.51 7.14 -15.46
CA ALA A 94 28.93 6.86 -15.30
C ALA A 94 29.24 6.58 -13.83
#